data_AF-A0A7W6GUJ8-F1
#
_entry.id   AF-A0A7W6GUJ8-F1
#
_cell.length_a   1.000
_cell.length_b   1.000
_cell.length_c   1.000
_cell.angle_alpha   90.00
_cell.angle_beta   90.00
_cell.angle_gamma   90.00
#
_symmetry.space_group_name_H-M   'P 1'
#
loop_
_entity.id
_entity.type
_entity.pdbx_description
1 polymer ?
#
loop_
_entity_poly.entity_id
_entity_poly.type
_entity_poly.pdbx_seq_one_letter_code
_entity_poly.pdbx_strand_id
1 'polypeptide(L)'
;MRLICLAMVVAPMMAQADEVSWHFAWNGNGGYAVRGGMSYETTAINGPLVTGSDVSCFFIEGTRNGETIGQWGLALLNEETWWRLYFDPVAEAFLVEGMGVDMPQAWNMDGFGTSCGAGGFGFNIGSAAQDICIDEQLIVESQVDPYTPLSAVRDDALAFPSYACEGPSLLSRLELD
;
A
#
# COMPACT_ATOMS: atom_id res chain seq x y z
N MET A 1 -23.31 -58.59 -18.55
CA MET A 1 -23.79 -57.27 -18.07
C MET A 1 -22.62 -56.59 -17.37
N ARG A 2 -21.86 -55.73 -18.07
CA ARG A 2 -20.70 -55.01 -17.52
C ARG A 2 -21.18 -53.64 -17.05
N LEU A 3 -21.23 -53.41 -15.74
CA LEU A 3 -21.45 -52.07 -15.19
C LEU A 3 -20.17 -51.25 -15.42
N ILE A 4 -20.29 -50.19 -16.21
CA ILE A 4 -19.26 -49.16 -16.33
C ILE A 4 -19.57 -48.15 -15.22
N CYS A 5 -18.76 -48.15 -14.15
CA CYS A 5 -18.77 -47.10 -13.15
C CYS A 5 -18.11 -45.85 -13.75
N LEU A 6 -18.92 -44.86 -14.12
CA LEU A 6 -18.45 -43.56 -14.56
C LEU A 6 -18.03 -42.74 -13.33
N ALA A 7 -16.72 -42.69 -13.06
CA ALA A 7 -16.16 -41.85 -12.01
C ALA A 7 -16.23 -40.38 -12.45
N MET A 8 -17.10 -39.61 -11.80
CA MET A 8 -17.26 -38.19 -12.04
C MET A 8 -16.14 -37.44 -11.31
N VAL A 9 -15.12 -37.00 -12.04
CA VAL A 9 -14.04 -36.16 -11.51
C VAL A 9 -14.59 -34.76 -11.33
N VAL A 10 -14.89 -34.37 -10.09
CA VAL A 10 -15.22 -32.98 -9.75
C VAL A 10 -13.90 -32.22 -9.65
N ALA A 11 -13.55 -31.50 -10.71
CA ALA A 11 -12.42 -30.57 -10.66
C ALA A 11 -12.82 -29.35 -9.79
N PRO A 12 -12.05 -28.99 -8.76
CA PRO A 12 -12.30 -27.76 -8.03
C PRO A 12 -12.09 -26.57 -8.97
N MET A 13 -13.13 -25.77 -9.20
CA MET A 13 -12.96 -24.44 -9.76
C MET A 13 -12.20 -23.62 -8.73
N MET A 14 -10.94 -23.30 -9.01
CA MET A 14 -10.25 -22.25 -8.27
C MET A 14 -11.05 -20.97 -8.51
N ALA A 15 -11.66 -20.44 -7.44
CA ALA A 15 -12.18 -19.09 -7.48
C ALA A 15 -10.99 -18.18 -7.82
N GLN A 16 -11.04 -17.49 -8.95
CA GLN A 16 -10.13 -16.37 -9.16
C GLN A 16 -10.53 -15.32 -8.13
N ALA A 17 -9.62 -14.98 -7.23
CA ALA A 17 -9.78 -13.77 -6.44
C ALA A 17 -9.81 -12.59 -7.41
N ASP A 18 -10.83 -11.75 -7.31
CA ASP A 18 -10.96 -10.53 -8.11
C ASP A 18 -10.00 -9.48 -7.52
N GLU A 19 -8.70 -9.73 -7.68
CA GLU A 19 -7.62 -8.82 -7.29
C GLU A 19 -7.51 -7.69 -8.33
N VAL A 20 -7.35 -6.46 -7.83
CA VAL A 20 -7.08 -5.28 -8.67
C VAL A 20 -5.83 -4.58 -8.17
N SER A 21 -5.11 -3.97 -9.10
CA SER A 21 -3.85 -3.29 -8.80
C SER A 21 -3.87 -1.85 -9.29
N TRP A 22 -3.15 -0.98 -8.58
CA TRP A 22 -3.10 0.46 -8.82
C TRP A 22 -1.67 0.94 -8.68
N HIS A 23 -1.25 1.86 -9.55
CA HIS A 23 -0.02 2.62 -9.34
C HIS A 23 -0.33 4.09 -9.13
N PHE A 24 0.56 4.79 -8.45
CA PHE A 24 0.40 6.21 -8.17
C PHE A 24 1.75 6.93 -8.15
N ALA A 25 1.68 8.25 -8.31
CA ALA A 25 2.84 9.13 -8.22
C ALA A 25 2.48 10.39 -7.44
N TRP A 26 3.39 10.78 -6.56
CA TRP A 26 3.36 12.04 -5.84
C TRP A 26 4.59 12.85 -6.23
N ASN A 27 4.38 14.14 -6.51
CA ASN A 27 5.45 15.07 -6.84
C ASN A 27 5.58 16.08 -5.71
N GLY A 28 6.66 15.97 -4.95
CA GLY A 28 7.04 16.91 -3.93
C GLY A 28 7.74 18.14 -4.48
N ASN A 29 8.09 19.05 -3.59
CA ASN A 29 9.01 20.14 -3.88
C ASN A 29 10.47 19.66 -3.90
N GLY A 30 11.44 20.53 -4.25
CA GLY A 30 12.88 20.22 -4.14
C GLY A 30 13.41 19.09 -5.04
N GLY A 31 12.62 18.68 -6.05
CA GLY A 31 12.91 17.52 -6.90
C GLY A 31 12.59 16.18 -6.25
N TYR A 32 11.94 16.16 -5.09
CA TYR A 32 11.48 14.94 -4.43
C TYR A 32 10.23 14.39 -5.12
N ALA A 33 10.15 13.07 -5.25
CA ALA A 33 8.97 12.39 -5.76
C ALA A 33 8.82 11.01 -5.12
N VAL A 34 7.60 10.50 -5.09
CA VAL A 34 7.28 9.14 -4.67
C VAL A 34 6.51 8.47 -5.79
N ARG A 35 6.91 7.25 -6.13
CA ARG A 35 6.07 6.34 -6.91
C ARG A 35 5.72 5.15 -6.05
N GLY A 36 4.56 4.57 -6.28
CA GLY A 36 4.14 3.40 -5.53
C GLY A 36 3.06 2.63 -6.25
N GLY A 37 2.62 1.57 -5.59
CA GLY A 37 1.49 0.81 -6.04
C GLY A 37 0.92 -0.09 -4.96
N MET A 38 -0.30 -0.53 -5.18
CA MET A 38 -1.04 -1.38 -4.25
C MET A 38 -1.95 -2.36 -4.96
N SER A 39 -2.26 -3.47 -4.29
CA SER A 39 -3.30 -4.41 -4.69
C SER A 39 -4.20 -4.78 -3.53
N TYR A 40 -5.44 -5.17 -3.85
CA TYR A 40 -6.41 -5.68 -2.89
C TYR A 40 -7.43 -6.59 -3.60
N GLU A 41 -8.05 -7.49 -2.85
CA GLU A 41 -9.18 -8.30 -3.32
C GLU A 41 -10.47 -7.49 -3.25
N THR A 42 -11.13 -7.26 -4.39
CA THR A 42 -12.36 -6.44 -4.43
C THR A 42 -13.50 -7.01 -3.59
N THR A 43 -13.54 -8.33 -3.41
CA THR A 43 -14.55 -9.03 -2.61
C THR A 43 -14.31 -8.94 -1.10
N ALA A 44 -13.12 -8.52 -0.65
CA ALA A 44 -12.77 -8.42 0.76
C ALA A 44 -13.10 -7.05 1.38
N ILE A 45 -13.36 -6.03 0.56
CA ILE A 45 -13.59 -4.65 1.03
C ILE A 45 -14.92 -4.54 1.78
N ASN A 46 -14.85 -4.00 2.99
CA ASN A 46 -16.02 -3.65 3.77
C ASN A 46 -16.25 -2.14 3.78
N GLY A 47 -17.06 -1.65 2.84
CA GLY A 47 -17.47 -0.24 2.76
C GLY A 47 -17.04 0.45 1.47
N PRO A 48 -17.15 1.79 1.40
CA PRO A 48 -16.86 2.53 0.18
C PRO A 48 -15.37 2.81 -0.03
N LEU A 49 -14.53 2.66 1.00
CA LEU A 49 -13.11 2.95 0.96
C LEU A 49 -12.30 1.67 1.15
N VAL A 50 -11.17 1.58 0.47
CA VAL A 50 -10.10 0.63 0.75
C VAL A 50 -9.26 1.21 1.89
N THR A 51 -9.03 0.41 2.91
CA THR A 51 -8.23 0.78 4.08
C THR A 51 -6.93 -0.03 4.14
N GLY A 52 -6.01 0.37 5.01
CA GLY A 52 -4.75 -0.35 5.19
C GLY A 52 -4.88 -1.84 5.51
N SER A 53 -6.01 -2.31 6.08
CA SER A 53 -6.25 -3.74 6.33
C SER A 53 -6.78 -4.52 5.13
N ASP A 54 -7.24 -3.82 4.08
CA ASP A 54 -7.78 -4.45 2.87
C ASP A 54 -6.69 -4.72 1.83
N VAL A 55 -5.51 -4.11 1.99
CA VAL A 55 -4.42 -4.11 1.01
C VAL A 55 -3.53 -5.35 1.19
N SER A 56 -3.31 -6.08 0.10
CA SER A 56 -2.50 -7.31 0.08
C SER A 56 -1.04 -7.05 -0.32
N CYS A 57 -0.82 -6.07 -1.19
CA CYS A 57 0.50 -5.57 -1.54
C CYS A 57 0.49 -4.04 -1.53
N PHE A 58 1.54 -3.41 -0.99
CA PHE A 58 1.78 -1.98 -1.09
C PHE A 58 3.27 -1.67 -1.06
N PHE A 59 3.70 -0.71 -1.89
CA PHE A 59 5.05 -0.16 -1.82
C PHE A 59 5.11 1.31 -2.22
N ILE A 60 6.17 1.97 -1.74
CA ILE A 60 6.60 3.30 -2.15
C ILE A 60 8.11 3.33 -2.39
N GLU A 61 8.52 4.08 -3.40
CA GLU A 61 9.91 4.35 -3.75
C GLU A 61 10.09 5.86 -3.93
N GLY A 62 10.96 6.43 -3.11
CA GLY A 62 11.31 7.83 -3.14
C GLY A 62 12.45 8.11 -4.12
N THR A 63 12.36 9.23 -4.82
CA THR A 63 13.46 9.77 -5.63
C THR A 63 13.73 11.23 -5.33
N ARG A 64 14.96 11.69 -5.58
CA ARG A 64 15.32 13.11 -5.68
C ARG A 64 16.03 13.34 -7.00
N ASN A 65 15.48 14.21 -7.85
CA ASN A 65 15.99 14.47 -9.19
C ASN A 65 16.20 13.18 -10.02
N GLY A 66 15.34 12.17 -9.80
CA GLY A 66 15.40 10.86 -10.47
C GLY A 66 16.32 9.81 -9.82
N GLU A 67 17.12 10.18 -8.81
CA GLU A 67 17.92 9.22 -8.05
C GLU A 67 17.14 8.64 -6.87
N THR A 68 17.18 7.32 -6.68
CA THR A 68 16.50 6.65 -5.56
C THR A 68 17.09 7.08 -4.22
N ILE A 69 16.23 7.49 -3.30
CA ILE A 69 16.60 7.94 -1.95
C ILE A 69 16.06 7.03 -0.84
N GLY A 70 15.13 6.12 -1.15
CA GLY A 70 14.55 5.23 -0.16
C GLY A 70 13.37 4.45 -0.72
N GLN A 71 12.96 3.42 0.02
CA GLN A 71 11.82 2.58 -0.32
C GLN A 71 11.21 1.98 0.94
N TRP A 72 9.91 1.68 0.88
CA TRP A 72 9.19 0.95 1.92
C TRP A 72 8.04 0.15 1.31
N GLY A 73 7.60 -0.93 1.96
CA GLY A 73 6.44 -1.72 1.54
C GLY A 73 6.00 -2.72 2.60
N LEU A 74 4.87 -3.42 2.39
CA LEU A 74 4.23 -4.22 3.45
C LEU A 74 5.09 -5.36 3.98
N ALA A 75 6.05 -5.89 3.22
CA ALA A 75 6.96 -6.91 3.75
C ALA A 75 7.82 -6.40 4.91
N LEU A 76 7.92 -5.07 5.08
CA LEU A 76 8.66 -4.40 6.15
C LEU A 76 7.75 -3.93 7.29
N LEU A 77 6.44 -4.13 7.17
CA LEU A 77 5.46 -3.75 8.18
C LEU A 77 5.73 -4.50 9.50
N ASN A 78 5.76 -3.76 10.60
CA ASN A 78 5.96 -4.29 11.95
C ASN A 78 5.18 -3.46 12.98
N GLU A 79 5.20 -3.89 14.23
CA GLU A 79 4.43 -3.27 15.33
C GLU A 79 4.81 -1.80 15.63
N GLU A 80 5.99 -1.34 15.21
CA GLU A 80 6.46 0.03 15.39
C GLU A 80 6.09 0.94 14.20
N THR A 81 5.59 0.34 13.10
CA THR A 81 5.32 1.06 11.86
C THR A 81 4.00 1.80 11.94
N TRP A 82 4.03 3.09 11.59
CA TRP A 82 2.81 3.85 11.35
C TRP A 82 2.23 3.46 9.99
N TRP A 83 1.06 2.83 10.02
CA TRP A 83 0.35 2.35 8.82
C TRP A 83 -1.10 2.83 8.80
N ARG A 84 -1.39 3.78 7.91
CA ARG A 84 -2.75 4.22 7.55
C ARG A 84 -2.82 4.43 6.05
N LEU A 85 -3.87 3.90 5.46
CA LEU A 85 -4.20 4.07 4.06
C LEU A 85 -5.70 4.20 3.96
N TYR A 86 -6.16 5.20 3.21
CA TYR A 86 -7.54 5.36 2.80
C TYR A 86 -7.59 5.72 1.33
N PHE A 87 -8.21 4.86 0.53
CA PHE A 87 -8.33 5.02 -0.90
C PHE A 87 -9.79 4.90 -1.33
N ASP A 88 -10.23 5.83 -2.16
CA ASP A 88 -11.55 5.79 -2.80
C ASP A 88 -11.40 5.17 -4.20
N PRO A 89 -11.84 3.91 -4.39
CA PRO A 89 -11.73 3.22 -5.68
C PRO A 89 -12.68 3.75 -6.75
N VAL A 90 -13.70 4.54 -6.38
CA VAL A 90 -14.61 5.19 -7.32
C VAL A 90 -14.01 6.50 -7.82
N ALA A 91 -13.36 7.25 -6.95
CA ALA A 91 -12.64 8.48 -7.31
C ALA A 91 -11.24 8.23 -7.87
N GLU A 92 -10.74 7.00 -7.78
CA GLU A 92 -9.38 6.59 -8.17
C GLU A 92 -8.31 7.45 -7.48
N ALA A 93 -8.51 7.73 -6.19
CA ALA A 93 -7.66 8.65 -5.43
C ALA A 93 -7.53 8.26 -3.97
N PHE A 94 -6.36 8.53 -3.41
CA PHE A 94 -6.14 8.49 -1.98
C PHE A 94 -6.86 9.67 -1.32
N LEU A 95 -7.43 9.44 -0.14
CA LEU A 95 -7.97 10.52 0.67
C LEU A 95 -6.82 11.44 1.08
N VAL A 96 -7.09 12.74 1.04
CA VAL A 96 -6.18 13.79 1.48
C VAL A 96 -6.77 14.52 2.68
N GLU A 97 -6.01 15.43 3.29
CA GLU A 97 -6.49 16.18 4.44
C GLU A 97 -7.82 16.90 4.13
N GLY A 98 -8.68 17.08 5.13
CA GLY A 98 -9.98 17.74 4.94
C GLY A 98 -11.08 16.88 4.31
N MET A 99 -10.80 15.63 3.94
CA MET A 99 -11.80 14.68 3.41
C MET A 99 -12.51 13.85 4.50
N GLY A 100 -12.52 14.34 5.74
CA GLY A 100 -13.22 13.72 6.88
C GLY A 100 -12.44 12.64 7.62
N VAL A 101 -11.16 12.43 7.26
CA VAL A 101 -10.22 11.56 7.98
C VAL A 101 -8.95 12.35 8.26
N ASP A 102 -8.66 12.59 9.53
CA ASP A 102 -7.41 13.26 9.94
C ASP A 102 -6.21 12.35 9.64
N MET A 103 -5.17 12.91 9.03
CA MET A 103 -3.96 12.20 8.63
C MET A 103 -4.28 10.89 7.86
N PRO A 104 -4.89 10.99 6.67
CA PRO A 104 -5.43 9.83 5.96
C PRO A 104 -4.34 8.90 5.43
N GLN A 105 -3.12 9.38 5.24
CA GLN A 105 -2.01 8.54 4.80
C GLN A 105 -0.88 8.63 5.81
N ALA A 106 -0.42 7.46 6.28
CA ALA A 106 0.75 7.31 7.14
C ALA A 106 1.45 6.03 6.71
N TRP A 107 2.48 6.15 5.88
CA TRP A 107 3.19 5.03 5.29
C TRP A 107 4.60 5.02 5.85
N ASN A 108 4.81 4.28 6.93
CA ASN A 108 6.06 4.27 7.70
C ASN A 108 6.47 5.67 8.20
N MET A 109 5.49 6.48 8.62
CA MET A 109 5.75 7.84 9.11
C MET A 109 4.61 8.30 10.02
N ASP A 110 4.95 8.96 11.12
CA ASP A 110 4.04 9.40 12.20
C ASP A 110 3.42 10.79 11.99
N GLY A 111 3.70 11.43 10.87
CA GLY A 111 3.33 12.83 10.60
C GLY A 111 4.32 13.87 11.12
N PHE A 112 5.29 13.48 11.95
CA PHE A 112 6.39 14.34 12.40
C PHE A 112 7.72 14.00 11.71
N GLY A 113 7.76 12.87 11.00
CA GLY A 113 8.94 12.38 10.28
C GLY A 113 9.97 11.73 11.18
N THR A 114 9.59 11.35 12.41
CA THR A 114 10.50 10.78 13.41
C THR A 114 10.46 9.26 13.50
N SER A 115 9.69 8.59 12.63
CA SER A 115 9.41 7.15 12.75
C SER A 115 9.61 6.32 11.48
N CYS A 116 10.23 6.85 10.42
CA CYS A 116 10.56 6.01 9.25
C CYS A 116 11.74 5.06 9.45
N GLY A 117 12.40 5.11 10.61
CA GLY A 117 13.52 4.26 10.98
C GLY A 117 14.86 4.68 10.37
N ALA A 118 15.94 4.25 11.02
CA ALA A 118 17.30 4.53 10.56
C ALA A 118 17.57 3.92 9.17
N GLY A 119 18.05 4.72 8.24
CA GLY A 119 18.19 4.36 6.82
C GLY A 119 16.86 4.04 6.12
N GLY A 120 15.73 4.32 6.76
CA GLY A 120 14.40 4.04 6.25
C GLY A 120 13.80 5.20 5.46
N PHE A 121 12.59 4.95 4.95
CA PHE A 121 11.85 5.85 4.09
C PHE A 121 10.38 5.83 4.47
N GLY A 122 9.75 7.00 4.54
CA GLY A 122 8.33 7.12 4.85
C GLY A 122 7.67 8.27 4.11
N PHE A 123 6.36 8.24 4.07
CA PHE A 123 5.51 9.28 3.51
C PHE A 123 4.24 9.43 4.35
N ASN A 124 3.75 10.65 4.51
CA ASN A 124 2.41 10.87 5.04
C ASN A 124 1.69 12.03 4.34
N ILE A 125 0.38 12.05 4.54
CA ILE A 125 -0.45 13.25 4.37
C ILE A 125 -0.89 13.64 5.77
N GLY A 126 -0.22 14.63 6.35
CA GLY A 126 -0.53 15.19 7.66
C GLY A 126 -1.36 16.46 7.55
N SER A 127 -1.73 17.04 8.69
CA SER A 127 -2.52 18.28 8.72
C SER A 127 -1.74 19.51 8.24
N ALA A 128 -0.40 19.46 8.29
CA ALA A 128 0.46 20.57 7.87
C ALA A 128 0.89 20.48 6.40
N ALA A 129 1.19 19.28 5.91
CA ALA A 129 1.70 19.05 4.57
C ALA A 129 1.59 17.56 4.19
N GLN A 130 1.84 17.28 2.91
CA GLN A 130 2.26 15.96 2.45
C GLN A 130 3.78 15.98 2.31
N ASP A 131 4.46 15.00 2.88
CA ASP A 131 5.92 14.97 2.95
C ASP A 131 6.47 13.57 3.11
N ILE A 132 7.79 13.49 2.94
CA ILE A 132 8.58 12.29 3.19
C ILE A 132 9.46 12.47 4.43
N CYS A 133 9.86 11.35 5.01
CA CYS A 133 11.02 11.32 5.89
C CYS A 133 12.05 10.29 5.41
N ILE A 134 13.30 10.58 5.74
CA ILE A 134 14.47 9.74 5.45
C ILE A 134 15.29 9.69 6.73
N ASP A 135 15.69 8.49 7.16
CA ASP A 135 16.58 8.33 8.33
C ASP A 135 16.05 9.07 9.59
N GLU A 136 14.76 8.89 9.88
CA GLU A 136 14.05 9.54 11.01
C GLU A 136 14.05 11.07 10.95
N GLN A 137 14.21 11.65 9.76
CA GLN A 137 14.17 13.09 9.55
C GLN A 137 13.12 13.49 8.52
N LEU A 138 12.21 14.37 8.94
CA LEU A 138 11.27 15.05 8.06
C LEU A 138 12.03 15.86 7.01
N ILE A 139 11.70 15.64 5.74
CA ILE A 139 12.25 16.42 4.64
C ILE A 139 11.32 17.59 4.34
N VAL A 140 11.51 18.69 5.06
CA VAL A 140 10.69 19.92 4.92
C VAL A 140 10.71 20.46 3.47
N GLU A 141 11.84 20.33 2.77
CA GLU A 141 11.97 20.73 1.36
C GLU A 141 11.02 19.97 0.41
N SER A 142 10.58 18.77 0.79
CA SER A 142 9.68 17.94 -0.02
C SER A 142 8.21 18.38 0.07
N GLN A 143 7.86 19.15 1.11
CA GLN A 143 6.48 19.42 1.49
C GLN A 143 5.63 20.03 0.38
N VAL A 144 4.41 19.52 0.23
CA VAL A 144 3.35 20.14 -0.59
C VAL A 144 2.10 20.35 0.26
N ASP A 145 1.16 21.15 -0.28
CA ASP A 145 -0.10 21.46 0.39
C ASP A 145 -0.85 20.16 0.78
N PRO A 146 -1.32 20.02 2.03
CA PRO A 146 -1.92 18.78 2.52
C PRO A 146 -3.21 18.39 1.77
N TYR A 147 -3.86 19.36 1.12
CA TYR A 147 -5.07 19.19 0.31
C TYR A 147 -4.77 18.84 -1.16
N THR A 148 -3.50 18.73 -1.56
CA THR A 148 -3.10 18.40 -2.93
C THR A 148 -3.63 17.01 -3.32
N PRO A 149 -4.41 16.85 -4.40
CA PRO A 149 -4.94 15.54 -4.80
C PRO A 149 -3.83 14.51 -5.06
N LEU A 150 -4.05 13.27 -4.60
CA LEU A 150 -3.17 12.13 -4.86
C LEU A 150 -3.96 11.04 -5.59
N SER A 151 -3.94 11.10 -6.92
CA SER A 151 -4.63 10.13 -7.79
C SER A 151 -3.81 8.85 -7.99
N ALA A 152 -4.50 7.76 -8.29
CA ALA A 152 -3.94 6.49 -8.73
C ALA A 152 -4.51 6.11 -10.09
N VAL A 153 -3.83 5.20 -10.79
CA VAL A 153 -4.27 4.66 -12.07
C VAL A 153 -4.30 3.14 -11.94
N ARG A 154 -5.42 2.53 -12.35
CA ARG A 154 -5.56 1.08 -12.36
C ARG A 154 -4.56 0.46 -13.33
N ASP A 155 -3.83 -0.53 -12.83
CA ASP A 155 -2.84 -1.29 -13.59
C ASP A 155 -2.82 -2.73 -13.08
N ASP A 156 -3.69 -3.56 -13.64
CA ASP A 156 -3.80 -4.99 -13.28
C ASP A 156 -2.56 -5.81 -13.72
N ALA A 157 -1.62 -5.21 -14.45
CA ALA A 157 -0.35 -5.83 -14.84
C ALA A 157 0.84 -5.32 -14.01
N LEU A 158 0.58 -4.53 -12.95
CA LEU A 158 1.61 -3.96 -12.10
C LEU A 158 2.50 -5.06 -11.50
N ALA A 159 3.80 -4.93 -11.72
CA ALA A 159 4.79 -5.80 -11.10
C ALA A 159 5.15 -5.28 -9.71
N PHE A 160 4.90 -6.10 -8.70
CA PHE A 160 5.24 -5.78 -7.32
C PHE A 160 6.70 -6.14 -7.00
N PRO A 161 7.47 -5.24 -6.36
CA PRO A 161 8.80 -5.58 -5.87
C PRO A 161 8.70 -6.58 -4.71
N SER A 162 9.80 -7.28 -4.42
CA SER A 162 9.83 -8.36 -3.41
C SER A 162 9.50 -7.92 -1.99
N TYR A 163 9.48 -6.62 -1.73
CA TYR A 163 9.15 -6.03 -0.42
C TYR A 163 7.72 -5.45 -0.36
N ALA A 164 6.92 -5.57 -1.41
CA ALA A 164 5.60 -4.94 -1.47
C ALA A 164 4.50 -5.74 -0.77
N CYS A 165 4.54 -7.07 -0.85
CA CYS A 165 3.46 -7.92 -0.36
C CYS A 165 3.81 -8.50 1.01
N GLU A 166 2.83 -8.65 1.88
CA GLU A 166 3.01 -9.48 3.06
C GLU A 166 3.45 -10.89 2.62
N GLY A 167 4.52 -11.41 3.21
CA GLY A 167 4.86 -12.82 3.01
C GLY A 167 3.67 -13.67 3.45
N PRO A 168 3.45 -14.86 2.84
CA PRO A 168 2.35 -15.73 3.25
C PRO A 168 2.43 -15.93 4.76
N SER A 169 1.33 -15.64 5.46
CA SER A 169 1.23 -15.83 6.89
C SER A 169 1.58 -17.29 7.19
N LEU A 170 2.75 -17.53 7.78
CA LEU A 170 3.16 -18.85 8.25
C LEU A 170 2.34 -19.17 9.49
N LEU A 171 1.05 -19.42 9.32
CA LEU A 171 0.24 -20.08 10.32
C LEU A 171 0.81 -21.49 10.46
N SER A 172 1.66 -21.67 11.50
CA SER A 172 2.09 -22.99 11.94
C SER A 172 0.87 -23.88 12.05
N ARG A 173 0.81 -24.88 11.17
CA ARG A 173 -0.13 -25.99 11.26
C ARG A 173 0.20 -26.74 12.55
N LEU A 174 -0.45 -26.38 13.65
CA LEU A 174 -0.46 -27.20 14.85
C LEU A 174 -1.29 -28.44 14.51
N GLU A 175 -0.64 -29.46 13.96
CA GLU A 175 -1.18 -30.82 14.01
C GLU A 175 -1.15 -31.22 15.49
N LEU A 176 -2.31 -31.11 16.13
CA LEU A 176 -2.57 -31.80 17.37
C LEU A 176 -2.83 -33.26 17.00
N ASP A 177 -1.81 -34.10 17.18
CA ASP A 177 -1.93 -35.56 17.24
C ASP A 177 -2.83 -36.00 18.41
#